data_AF-A0A6A4CNL7-F1
#
_entry.id   AF-A0A6A4CNL7-F1
#
_cell.length_a   1.000
_cell.length_b   1.000
_cell.length_c   1.000
_cell.angle_alpha   90.00
_cell.angle_beta   90.00
_cell.angle_gamma   90.00
#
_symmetry.space_group_name_H-M   'P 1'
#
loop_
_entity.id
_entity.type
_entity.pdbx_description
1 polymer ?
#
loop_
_entity_poly.entity_id
_entity_poly.type
_entity_poly.pdbx_seq_one_letter_code
_entity_poly.pdbx_strand_id
1 'polypeptide(L)'
;MTKDWVAANPYPDMDLSGVEKLQLIDLVDDFVMGYFQKYENFVAVDNRQVNKQRWKHFKSKDDLHVYKDMKPWSSDEDAVPTKSDMPVVLRVGTVLGRLDDLMFGCVNPTLDVMRIRASYVHDVHIGAVLCPVIEPSKEEPFRSLIVKWLTLDNPFESTNLIKTRDFVYIEATGILHFASGDRVGYHIKHSIEFPQTKPQPNVIRAKMSYCSFFRQIHTNVIDMFGTSTMVPGGDIRRFISIRVATDALLSTANLVFCGQMKKLSWMLQQQRSVGLQRERNKNCVMCNKSTASGIRGTFGKSTCKLCYGSVCYSCKINWRVSFIELGGELVQRKIAFCMTCISSASICDAKTAARDQAAGYRPYKAFSTGSQSDTADVSECP
;
A
#
# COMPACT_ATOMS: atom_id res chain seq x y z
N MET A 1 -4.07 -19.14 -2.35
CA MET A 1 -3.70 -18.94 -3.76
C MET A 1 -2.71 -17.79 -3.82
N THR A 2 -1.46 -18.07 -4.18
CA THR A 2 -0.49 -17.05 -4.59
C THR A 2 -1.05 -16.38 -5.83
N LYS A 3 -1.26 -15.06 -5.78
CA LYS A 3 -1.52 -14.28 -7.00
C LYS A 3 -0.23 -14.37 -7.82
N ASP A 4 -0.28 -14.96 -9.00
CA ASP A 4 0.87 -14.92 -9.91
C ASP A 4 0.99 -13.48 -10.42
N TRP A 5 1.87 -12.70 -9.79
CA TRP A 5 2.21 -11.32 -10.16
C TRP A 5 3.08 -11.23 -11.43
N VAL A 6 3.18 -12.33 -12.16
CA VAL A 6 3.95 -12.45 -13.40
C VAL A 6 3.12 -11.90 -14.54
N ALA A 7 3.01 -10.58 -14.61
CA ALA A 7 2.83 -9.92 -15.89
C ALA A 7 4.04 -9.03 -16.13
N ALA A 8 4.73 -9.31 -17.24
CA ALA A 8 5.67 -8.38 -17.82
C ALA A 8 4.94 -7.05 -18.09
N ASN A 9 5.67 -5.94 -18.05
CA ASN A 9 5.18 -4.66 -18.56
C ASN A 9 4.49 -4.88 -19.92
N PRO A 10 3.19 -4.58 -20.08
CA PRO A 10 2.47 -4.87 -21.31
C PRO A 10 2.85 -3.90 -22.45
N TYR A 11 3.70 -2.91 -22.17
CA TYR A 11 4.15 -1.91 -23.12
C TYR A 11 5.65 -2.02 -23.37
N PRO A 12 6.13 -1.51 -24.51
CA PRO A 12 7.55 -1.23 -24.70
C PRO A 12 8.10 -0.33 -23.59
N ASP A 13 9.42 -0.34 -23.43
CA ASP A 13 10.09 0.58 -22.52
C ASP A 13 9.72 2.04 -22.89
N MET A 14 9.38 2.80 -21.87
CA MET A 14 8.83 4.15 -22.02
C MET A 14 9.82 5.16 -21.47
N ASP A 15 10.45 5.89 -22.38
CA ASP A 15 11.34 7.00 -22.05
C ASP A 15 10.63 8.33 -22.28
N LEU A 16 10.50 9.10 -21.20
CA LEU A 16 9.96 10.45 -21.24
C LEU A 16 11.09 11.47 -21.37
N SER A 17 10.93 12.43 -22.27
CA SER A 17 11.81 13.58 -22.41
C SER A 17 11.81 14.44 -21.15
N GLY A 18 12.83 15.29 -20.99
CA GLY A 18 12.89 16.24 -19.87
C GLY A 18 11.68 17.18 -19.81
N VAL A 19 11.16 17.59 -20.97
CA VAL A 19 9.97 18.45 -21.07
C VAL A 19 8.71 17.72 -20.61
N GLU A 20 8.50 16.48 -21.07
CA GLU A 20 7.36 15.67 -20.63
C GLU A 20 7.42 15.42 -19.12
N LYS A 21 8.61 15.13 -18.58
CA LYS A 21 8.79 14.97 -17.12
C LYS A 21 8.41 16.24 -16.35
N LEU A 22 8.82 17.42 -16.82
CA LEU A 22 8.42 18.70 -16.21
C LEU A 22 6.91 18.92 -16.26
N GLN A 23 6.27 18.66 -17.41
CA GLN A 23 4.81 18.77 -17.54
C GLN A 23 4.05 17.86 -16.57
N LEU A 24 4.57 16.64 -16.33
CA LEU A 24 3.99 15.73 -15.33
C LEU A 24 4.16 16.24 -13.91
N ILE A 25 5.28 16.90 -13.61
CA ILE A 25 5.53 17.52 -12.30
C ILE A 25 4.53 18.66 -12.08
N ASP A 26 4.43 19.60 -13.03
CA ASP A 26 3.52 20.74 -12.95
C ASP A 26 2.06 20.28 -12.79
N LEU A 27 1.65 19.27 -13.56
CA LEU A 27 0.32 18.67 -13.46
C LEU A 27 0.02 18.11 -12.06
N VAL A 28 1.00 17.44 -11.45
CA VAL A 28 0.85 16.89 -10.10
C VAL A 28 0.79 18.00 -9.07
N ASP A 29 1.64 19.01 -9.18
CA ASP A 29 1.66 20.14 -8.26
C ASP A 29 0.31 20.88 -8.28
N ASP A 30 -0.27 21.11 -9.46
CA ASP A 30 -1.61 21.68 -9.62
C ASP A 30 -2.69 20.82 -8.95
N PHE A 31 -2.66 19.50 -9.15
CA PHE A 31 -3.61 18.59 -8.48
C PHE A 31 -3.43 18.63 -6.97
N VAL A 32 -2.20 18.52 -6.50
CA VAL A 32 -1.87 18.52 -5.07
C VAL A 32 -2.39 19.80 -4.42
N MET A 33 -2.06 20.97 -4.97
CA MET A 33 -2.49 22.25 -4.42
C MET A 33 -4.01 22.40 -4.44
N GLY A 34 -4.66 22.06 -5.56
CA GLY A 34 -6.11 22.17 -5.70
C GLY A 34 -6.91 21.26 -4.74
N TYR A 35 -6.41 20.05 -4.45
CA TYR A 35 -7.04 19.17 -3.47
C TYR A 35 -6.60 19.47 -2.03
N PHE A 36 -5.38 19.96 -1.81
CA PHE A 36 -4.87 20.30 -0.50
C PHE A 36 -5.67 21.45 0.11
N GLN A 37 -5.98 22.48 -0.68
CA GLN A 37 -6.87 23.56 -0.26
C GLN A 37 -8.26 23.04 0.20
N LYS A 38 -8.78 22.00 -0.45
CA LYS A 38 -10.06 21.38 -0.02
C LYS A 38 -9.92 20.69 1.33
N TYR A 39 -8.79 20.04 1.58
CA TYR A 39 -8.51 19.43 2.89
C TYR A 39 -8.33 20.50 3.96
N GLU A 40 -7.60 21.57 3.68
CA GLU A 40 -7.45 22.72 4.58
C GLU A 40 -8.81 23.33 4.94
N ASN A 41 -9.67 23.58 3.94
CA ASN A 41 -11.03 24.09 4.18
C ASN A 41 -11.88 23.11 4.99
N PHE A 42 -11.79 21.80 4.70
CA PHE A 42 -12.50 20.78 5.47
C PHE A 42 -12.09 20.78 6.95
N VAL A 43 -10.81 21.02 7.23
CA VAL A 43 -10.30 21.09 8.60
C VAL A 43 -10.68 22.42 9.26
N ALA A 44 -10.37 23.55 8.62
CA ALA A 44 -10.43 24.88 9.22
C ALA A 44 -11.82 25.53 9.19
N VAL A 45 -12.61 25.27 8.15
CA VAL A 45 -13.94 25.86 7.95
C VAL A 45 -15.03 24.88 8.35
N ASP A 46 -14.98 23.66 7.84
CA ASP A 46 -16.04 22.67 8.07
C ASP A 46 -15.89 21.93 9.41
N ASN A 47 -14.83 22.18 10.18
CA ASN A 47 -14.52 21.48 11.44
C ASN A 47 -14.57 19.95 11.29
N ARG A 48 -14.08 19.44 10.16
CA ARG A 48 -14.09 18.03 9.77
C ARG A 48 -15.50 17.42 9.68
N GLN A 49 -16.53 18.25 9.48
CA GLN A 49 -17.91 17.78 9.31
C GLN A 49 -18.27 17.66 7.84
N VAL A 50 -18.87 16.53 7.48
CA VAL A 50 -19.34 16.30 6.12
C VAL A 50 -20.70 16.99 5.92
N ASN A 51 -20.81 17.83 4.89
CA ASN A 51 -22.09 18.41 4.48
C ASN A 51 -23.05 17.31 3.97
N LYS A 52 -24.00 16.91 4.83
CA LYS A 52 -24.98 15.85 4.53
C LYS A 52 -26.02 16.22 3.47
N GLN A 53 -26.17 17.50 3.10
CA GLN A 53 -27.02 17.90 1.98
C GLN A 53 -26.38 17.57 0.63
N ARG A 54 -25.05 17.50 0.58
CA ARG A 54 -24.28 17.14 -0.62
C ARG A 54 -23.83 15.70 -0.62
N TRP A 55 -23.48 15.15 0.54
CA TRP A 55 -22.80 13.86 0.64
C TRP A 55 -23.69 12.83 1.34
N LYS A 56 -24.02 11.74 0.65
CA LYS A 56 -24.73 10.59 1.23
C LYS A 56 -23.73 9.56 1.71
N HIS A 57 -23.84 9.12 2.95
CA HIS A 57 -23.04 8.00 3.45
C HIS A 57 -23.26 6.76 2.56
N PHE A 58 -22.17 6.08 2.23
CA PHE A 58 -22.17 4.90 1.36
C PHE A 58 -21.62 3.66 2.07
N LYS A 59 -20.45 3.76 2.70
CA LYS A 59 -19.79 2.62 3.36
C LYS A 59 -18.85 3.10 4.46
N SER A 60 -18.65 2.27 5.47
CA SER A 60 -17.64 2.47 6.50
C SER A 60 -16.78 1.24 6.68
N LYS A 61 -15.55 1.46 7.14
CA LYS A 61 -14.63 0.43 7.62
C LYS A 61 -13.83 1.05 8.76
N ASP A 62 -13.96 0.48 9.96
CA ASP A 62 -13.40 1.07 11.18
C ASP A 62 -13.87 2.54 11.32
N ASP A 63 -12.98 3.47 11.65
CA ASP A 63 -13.27 4.92 11.74
C ASP A 63 -13.18 5.66 10.39
N LEU A 64 -13.14 4.94 9.26
CA LEU A 64 -13.19 5.53 7.93
C LEU A 64 -14.61 5.48 7.38
N HIS A 65 -15.09 6.62 6.89
CA HIS A 65 -16.43 6.78 6.34
C HIS A 65 -16.34 7.33 4.92
N VAL A 66 -16.97 6.62 3.98
CA VAL A 66 -17.07 7.01 2.57
C VAL A 66 -18.48 7.49 2.26
N TYR A 67 -18.55 8.62 1.58
CA TYR A 67 -19.76 9.29 1.14
C TYR A 67 -19.74 9.45 -0.37
N LYS A 68 -20.89 9.33 -1.02
CA LYS A 68 -21.08 9.63 -2.46
C LYS A 68 -21.72 10.99 -2.64
N ASP A 69 -21.28 11.74 -3.66
CA ASP A 69 -21.87 13.04 -4.01
C ASP A 69 -23.33 12.83 -4.49
N MET A 70 -24.25 13.64 -3.95
CA MET A 70 -25.69 13.66 -4.25
C MET A 70 -26.10 14.77 -5.22
N LYS A 71 -25.15 15.53 -5.79
CA LYS A 71 -25.48 16.54 -6.80
C LYS A 71 -26.49 15.97 -7.81
N PRO A 72 -27.63 16.65 -8.04
CA PRO A 72 -28.71 16.12 -8.84
C PRO A 72 -28.24 15.97 -10.29
N TRP A 73 -28.20 14.73 -10.78
CA TRP A 73 -28.01 14.46 -12.20
C TRP A 73 -28.87 13.25 -12.58
N SER A 74 -29.48 13.33 -13.77
CA SER A 74 -30.51 12.46 -14.37
C SER A 74 -30.78 11.18 -13.58
N SER A 75 -32.03 11.06 -13.11
CA SER A 75 -32.62 10.04 -12.24
C SER A 75 -32.57 8.58 -12.73
N ASP A 76 -31.70 8.27 -13.70
CA ASP A 76 -31.64 6.96 -14.32
C ASP A 76 -30.37 6.23 -13.84
N GLU A 77 -30.50 5.39 -12.82
CA GLU A 77 -29.41 4.55 -12.31
C GLU A 77 -28.89 3.54 -13.36
N ASP A 78 -29.65 3.36 -14.45
CA ASP A 78 -29.36 2.46 -15.57
C ASP A 78 -28.76 3.17 -16.82
N ALA A 79 -28.55 4.50 -16.80
CA ALA A 79 -27.98 5.23 -17.93
C ALA A 79 -26.44 5.10 -18.05
N VAL A 80 -25.94 5.05 -19.29
CA VAL A 80 -24.50 5.06 -19.62
C VAL A 80 -23.91 6.46 -19.33
N PRO A 81 -22.88 6.60 -18.46
CA PRO A 81 -22.40 7.92 -18.04
C PRO A 81 -21.72 8.73 -19.17
N THR A 82 -22.00 10.03 -19.24
CA THR A 82 -21.16 10.97 -20.02
C THR A 82 -19.99 11.49 -19.18
N LYS A 83 -19.00 12.15 -19.82
CA LYS A 83 -17.75 12.61 -19.19
C LYS A 83 -17.97 13.58 -17.99
N SER A 84 -19.15 14.20 -17.87
CA SER A 84 -19.56 15.06 -16.74
C SER A 84 -20.24 14.33 -15.58
N ASP A 85 -20.57 13.03 -15.72
CA ASP A 85 -21.41 12.29 -14.77
C ASP A 85 -20.63 11.40 -13.80
N MET A 86 -19.36 11.70 -13.56
CA MET A 86 -18.50 10.79 -12.81
C MET A 86 -18.85 10.74 -11.32
N PRO A 87 -19.20 9.57 -10.74
CA PRO A 87 -19.45 9.49 -9.32
C PRO A 87 -18.19 9.86 -8.55
N VAL A 88 -18.31 10.92 -7.75
CA VAL A 88 -17.29 11.33 -6.79
C VAL A 88 -17.62 10.71 -5.45
N VAL A 89 -16.63 10.06 -4.85
CA VAL A 89 -16.69 9.60 -3.47
C VAL A 89 -15.68 10.36 -2.61
N LEU A 90 -16.10 10.74 -1.41
CA LEU A 90 -15.31 11.39 -0.38
C LEU A 90 -15.12 10.42 0.79
N ARG A 91 -13.89 10.28 1.26
CA ARG A 91 -13.55 9.58 2.49
C ARG A 91 -13.06 10.58 3.52
N VAL A 92 -13.59 10.47 4.74
CA VAL A 92 -13.10 11.14 5.94
C VAL A 92 -12.98 10.14 7.08
N GLY A 93 -12.16 10.43 8.09
CA GLY A 93 -12.04 9.59 9.28
C GLY A 93 -10.61 9.53 9.82
N THR A 94 -10.35 8.60 10.74
CA THR A 94 -9.01 8.39 11.28
C THR A 94 -8.52 6.95 11.17
N VAL A 95 -7.20 6.78 11.26
CA VAL A 95 -6.56 5.48 11.43
C VAL A 95 -5.53 5.55 12.54
N LEU A 96 -5.29 4.40 13.18
CA LEU A 96 -4.28 4.27 14.22
C LEU A 96 -2.90 4.05 13.60
N GLY A 97 -1.91 4.82 14.07
CA GLY A 97 -0.52 4.71 13.64
C GLY A 97 0.21 6.05 13.58
N ARG A 98 1.41 6.01 13.02
CA ARG A 98 2.24 7.20 12.79
C ARG A 98 2.33 7.51 11.31
N LEU A 99 2.36 8.80 10.98
CA LEU A 99 2.37 9.30 9.60
C LEU A 99 3.55 8.72 8.82
N ASP A 100 4.74 8.63 9.42
CA ASP A 100 5.92 8.09 8.73
C ASP A 100 5.77 6.60 8.41
N ASP A 101 5.07 5.82 9.26
CA ASP A 101 4.73 4.42 8.95
C ASP A 101 3.75 4.34 7.78
N LEU A 102 2.73 5.20 7.77
CA LEU A 102 1.76 5.28 6.67
C LEU A 102 2.45 5.65 5.36
N MET A 103 3.29 6.69 5.36
CA MET A 103 3.98 7.18 4.18
C MET A 103 5.01 6.17 3.67
N PHE A 104 5.68 5.44 4.57
CA PHE A 104 6.53 4.33 4.18
C PHE A 104 5.72 3.17 3.59
N GLY A 105 4.53 2.89 4.09
CA GLY A 105 3.61 1.93 3.47
C GLY A 105 3.07 2.39 2.11
N CYS A 106 2.97 3.69 1.89
CA CYS A 106 2.49 4.31 0.66
C CYS A 106 3.52 4.26 -0.47
N VAL A 107 4.75 4.74 -0.21
CA VAL A 107 5.81 4.88 -1.23
C VAL A 107 6.26 3.52 -1.80
N ASN A 108 6.14 3.37 -3.11
CA ASN A 108 6.32 2.10 -3.82
C ASN A 108 7.00 2.30 -5.20
N PRO A 109 8.27 2.76 -5.25
CA PRO A 109 8.81 3.31 -6.48
C PRO A 109 9.18 2.27 -7.54
N THR A 110 9.48 1.04 -7.12
CA THR A 110 9.89 -0.05 -8.02
C THR A 110 8.84 -1.15 -8.05
N LEU A 111 8.92 -2.04 -9.06
CA LEU A 111 8.03 -3.20 -9.18
C LEU A 111 8.07 -4.09 -7.93
N ASP A 112 9.26 -4.38 -7.40
CA ASP A 112 9.44 -5.16 -6.17
C ASP A 112 8.70 -4.52 -4.99
N VAL A 113 8.88 -3.20 -4.77
CA VAL A 113 8.23 -2.51 -3.65
C VAL A 113 6.71 -2.41 -3.88
N MET A 114 6.26 -2.27 -5.13
CA MET A 114 4.85 -2.30 -5.50
C MET A 114 4.21 -3.65 -5.18
N ARG A 115 4.87 -4.78 -5.51
CA ARG A 115 4.43 -6.14 -5.15
C ARG A 115 4.34 -6.33 -3.64
N ILE A 116 5.37 -5.90 -2.91
CA ILE A 116 5.39 -5.94 -1.44
C ILE A 116 4.21 -5.14 -0.87
N ARG A 117 3.98 -3.92 -1.35
CA ARG A 117 2.86 -3.08 -0.91
C ARG A 117 1.51 -3.76 -1.17
N ALA A 118 1.31 -4.25 -2.38
CA ALA A 118 0.03 -4.87 -2.75
C ALA A 118 -0.26 -6.15 -1.95
N SER A 119 0.76 -6.86 -1.49
CA SER A 119 0.62 -8.04 -0.62
C SER A 119 0.01 -7.74 0.77
N TYR A 120 0.02 -6.47 1.19
CA TYR A 120 -0.50 -6.01 2.47
C TYR A 120 -1.71 -5.07 2.34
N VAL A 121 -1.79 -4.31 1.25
CA VAL A 121 -2.85 -3.32 1.04
C VAL A 121 -4.06 -3.94 0.34
N HIS A 122 -3.84 -4.93 -0.54
CA HIS A 122 -4.86 -5.63 -1.32
C HIS A 122 -5.67 -4.70 -2.26
N ASP A 123 -5.02 -3.72 -2.89
CA ASP A 123 -5.64 -2.73 -3.79
C ASP A 123 -5.26 -2.88 -5.27
N VAL A 124 -4.38 -3.83 -5.60
CA VAL A 124 -3.90 -4.06 -6.96
C VAL A 124 -3.90 -5.57 -7.25
N HIS A 125 -4.33 -5.92 -8.46
CA HIS A 125 -4.27 -7.30 -8.96
C HIS A 125 -2.91 -7.56 -9.61
N ILE A 126 -2.62 -6.81 -10.67
CA ILE A 126 -1.36 -6.84 -11.42
C ILE A 126 -0.94 -5.40 -11.67
N GLY A 127 0.37 -5.12 -11.72
CA GLY A 127 0.85 -3.83 -12.19
C GLY A 127 2.32 -3.80 -12.56
N ALA A 128 2.69 -2.71 -13.24
CA ALA A 128 4.02 -2.44 -13.75
C ALA A 128 4.41 -0.98 -13.49
N VAL A 129 5.71 -0.76 -13.31
CA VAL A 129 6.33 0.57 -13.33
C VAL A 129 6.75 0.85 -14.76
N LEU A 130 6.24 1.93 -15.36
CA LEU A 130 6.51 2.26 -16.75
C LEU A 130 7.67 3.25 -16.88
N CYS A 131 7.65 4.35 -16.10
CA CYS A 131 8.70 5.36 -16.15
C CYS A 131 8.78 6.14 -14.83
N PRO A 132 9.95 6.20 -14.16
CA PRO A 132 10.16 7.10 -13.04
C PRO A 132 10.36 8.55 -13.53
N VAL A 133 9.63 9.48 -12.92
CA VAL A 133 9.77 10.92 -13.15
C VAL A 133 10.55 11.57 -12.01
N ILE A 134 10.15 11.29 -10.76
CA ILE A 134 10.88 11.63 -9.54
C ILE A 134 11.01 10.37 -8.69
N GLU A 135 12.24 10.00 -8.36
CA GLU A 135 12.54 8.91 -7.44
C GLU A 135 12.77 9.44 -6.01
N PRO A 136 12.45 8.65 -4.96
CA PRO A 136 12.77 9.01 -3.60
C PRO A 136 14.27 9.22 -3.37
N SER A 137 14.60 10.20 -2.53
CA SER A 137 15.98 10.49 -2.10
C SER A 137 16.17 10.23 -0.60
N LYS A 138 17.39 10.37 -0.08
CA LYS A 138 17.65 10.26 1.37
C LYS A 138 17.06 11.45 2.15
N GLU A 139 16.96 12.60 1.51
CA GLU A 139 16.44 13.83 2.08
C GLU A 139 14.91 13.79 2.08
N GLU A 140 14.34 13.33 0.97
CA GLU A 140 12.89 13.23 0.73
C GLU A 140 12.47 11.78 0.43
N PRO A 141 12.55 10.86 1.40
CA PRO A 141 12.34 9.42 1.17
C PRO A 141 10.89 9.02 0.90
N PHE A 142 9.95 9.96 1.07
CA PHE A 142 8.54 9.78 0.77
C PHE A 142 8.10 10.54 -0.49
N ARG A 143 9.02 11.22 -1.18
CA ARG A 143 8.70 11.96 -2.41
C ARG A 143 8.91 11.05 -3.62
N SER A 144 7.87 10.86 -4.42
CA SER A 144 7.99 10.14 -5.69
C SER A 144 6.95 10.62 -6.69
N LEU A 145 7.27 10.53 -7.98
CA LEU A 145 6.32 10.67 -9.09
C LEU A 145 6.67 9.65 -10.16
N ILE A 146 5.75 8.75 -10.45
CA ILE A 146 6.03 7.58 -11.31
C ILE A 146 4.83 7.29 -12.19
N VAL A 147 5.08 7.05 -13.46
CA VAL A 147 4.07 6.52 -14.38
C VAL A 147 3.99 5.00 -14.22
N LYS A 148 2.78 4.50 -14.02
CA LYS A 148 2.50 3.09 -13.74
C LYS A 148 1.33 2.59 -14.57
N TRP A 149 1.29 1.27 -14.69
CA TRP A 149 0.16 0.54 -15.22
C TRP A 149 -0.38 -0.44 -14.17
N LEU A 150 -1.69 -0.63 -14.10
CA LEU A 150 -2.28 -1.67 -13.27
C LEU A 150 -3.58 -2.23 -13.83
N THR A 151 -3.94 -3.42 -13.36
CA THR A 151 -5.32 -3.92 -13.30
C THR A 151 -5.78 -4.02 -11.85
N LEU A 152 -7.07 -3.79 -11.62
CA LEU A 152 -7.70 -3.99 -10.32
C LEU A 152 -8.32 -5.38 -10.26
N ASP A 153 -8.53 -5.90 -9.05
CA ASP A 153 -9.23 -7.17 -8.86
C ASP A 153 -10.64 -7.06 -9.48
N ASN A 154 -10.97 -7.96 -10.40
CA ASN A 154 -12.30 -8.02 -11.03
C ASN A 154 -13.16 -9.03 -10.26
N PRO A 155 -14.14 -8.60 -9.44
CA PRO A 155 -14.99 -9.52 -8.68
C PRO A 155 -15.87 -10.42 -9.57
N PHE A 156 -15.91 -10.16 -10.88
CA PHE A 156 -16.66 -10.92 -11.88
C PHE A 156 -15.76 -11.61 -12.91
N GLU A 157 -14.47 -11.78 -12.60
CA GLU A 157 -13.52 -12.43 -13.51
C GLU A 157 -13.97 -13.86 -13.88
N SER A 158 -14.55 -14.60 -12.94
CA SER A 158 -15.03 -15.97 -13.17
C SER A 158 -16.28 -16.07 -14.03
N THR A 159 -16.99 -14.96 -14.29
CA THR A 159 -18.26 -14.99 -15.05
C THR A 159 -18.08 -14.62 -16.52
N ASN A 160 -16.90 -14.13 -16.93
CA ASN A 160 -16.61 -13.58 -18.27
C ASN A 160 -17.59 -12.49 -18.76
N LEU A 161 -18.48 -11.98 -17.89
CA LEU A 161 -19.48 -10.96 -18.23
C LEU A 161 -18.87 -9.57 -18.34
N ILE A 162 -17.73 -9.34 -17.67
CA ILE A 162 -17.10 -8.03 -17.53
C ILE A 162 -15.66 -8.14 -18.02
N LYS A 163 -15.37 -7.51 -19.16
CA LYS A 163 -14.00 -7.38 -19.70
C LYS A 163 -13.02 -6.82 -18.66
N THR A 164 -11.75 -7.19 -18.77
CA THR A 164 -10.71 -6.64 -17.89
C THR A 164 -10.53 -5.15 -18.14
N ARG A 165 -10.36 -4.39 -17.05
CA ARG A 165 -10.05 -2.96 -17.08
C ARG A 165 -8.62 -2.72 -16.65
N ASP A 166 -7.91 -1.91 -17.41
CA ASP A 166 -6.58 -1.43 -17.05
C ASP A 166 -6.54 0.08 -16.85
N PHE A 167 -5.45 0.53 -16.25
CA PHE A 167 -5.19 1.94 -16.00
C PHE A 167 -3.73 2.24 -16.29
N VAL A 168 -3.50 3.31 -17.04
CA VAL A 168 -2.20 4.00 -17.11
C VAL A 168 -2.35 5.29 -16.33
N TYR A 169 -1.45 5.53 -15.38
CA TYR A 169 -1.62 6.60 -14.40
C TYR A 169 -0.28 7.10 -13.85
N ILE A 170 -0.26 8.35 -13.43
CA ILE A 170 0.78 8.86 -12.54
C ILE A 170 0.42 8.53 -11.08
N GLU A 171 1.40 8.10 -10.31
CA GLU A 171 1.32 7.93 -8.86
C GLU A 171 2.32 8.89 -8.19
N ALA A 172 1.82 9.79 -7.37
CA ALA A 172 2.63 10.76 -6.65
C ALA A 172 2.47 10.62 -5.14
N THR A 173 3.58 10.74 -4.41
CA THR A 173 3.60 10.78 -2.95
C THR A 173 4.56 11.86 -2.46
N GLY A 174 4.32 12.39 -1.27
CA GLY A 174 5.17 13.39 -0.64
C GLY A 174 4.61 13.92 0.67
N ILE A 175 5.27 14.94 1.21
CA ILE A 175 4.89 15.63 2.45
C ILE A 175 4.68 17.12 2.13
N LEU A 176 3.58 17.66 2.61
CA LEU A 176 3.22 19.07 2.63
C LEU A 176 3.15 19.54 4.10
N HIS A 177 2.95 20.84 4.27
CA HIS A 177 2.72 21.43 5.58
C HIS A 177 1.50 22.36 5.50
N PHE A 178 0.64 22.29 6.50
CA PHE A 178 -0.32 23.37 6.74
C PHE A 178 0.43 24.64 7.15
N ALA A 179 -0.24 25.79 7.03
CA ALA A 179 0.28 27.05 7.55
C ALA A 179 0.62 27.00 9.06
N SER A 180 -0.04 26.12 9.82
CA SER A 180 0.27 25.85 11.24
C SER A 180 1.61 25.13 11.47
N GLY A 181 2.23 24.59 10.41
CA GLY A 181 3.39 23.72 10.49
C GLY A 181 3.06 22.23 10.59
N ASP A 182 1.78 21.85 10.66
CA ASP A 182 1.38 20.43 10.71
C ASP A 182 1.84 19.71 9.45
N ARG A 183 2.55 18.59 9.62
CA ARG A 183 2.97 17.71 8.51
C ARG A 183 1.76 16.97 7.94
N VAL A 184 1.60 17.03 6.61
CA VAL A 184 0.54 16.34 5.88
C VAL A 184 1.14 15.50 4.75
N GLY A 185 1.05 14.18 4.86
CA GLY A 185 1.39 13.30 3.74
C GLY A 185 0.32 13.31 2.66
N TYR A 186 0.70 13.11 1.41
CA TYR A 186 -0.26 12.95 0.31
C TYR A 186 0.01 11.70 -0.54
N HIS A 187 -1.05 11.22 -1.19
CA HIS A 187 -1.02 10.16 -2.19
C HIS A 187 -1.98 10.49 -3.31
N ILE A 188 -1.46 10.71 -4.52
CA ILE A 188 -2.23 11.00 -5.73
C ILE A 188 -2.10 9.85 -6.70
N LYS A 189 -3.20 9.49 -7.34
CA LYS A 189 -3.22 8.68 -8.56
C LYS A 189 -4.08 9.38 -9.59
N HIS A 190 -3.57 9.61 -10.79
CA HIS A 190 -4.36 10.21 -11.86
C HIS A 190 -4.08 9.54 -13.20
N SER A 191 -5.13 9.09 -13.89
CA SER A 191 -4.98 8.46 -15.18
C SER A 191 -4.46 9.44 -16.22
N ILE A 192 -3.49 8.97 -17.01
CA ILE A 192 -2.88 9.73 -18.10
C ILE A 192 -2.76 8.82 -19.33
N GLU A 193 -2.64 9.42 -20.51
CA GLU A 193 -2.52 8.70 -21.77
C GLU A 193 -1.21 9.06 -22.46
N PHE A 194 -0.49 8.03 -22.91
CA PHE A 194 0.68 8.16 -23.77
C PHE A 194 0.44 7.43 -25.08
N PRO A 195 0.92 7.94 -26.23
CA PRO A 195 0.81 7.26 -27.52
C PRO A 195 1.31 5.80 -27.53
N GLN A 196 2.32 5.51 -26.70
CA GLN A 196 2.96 4.19 -26.54
C GLN A 196 2.13 3.21 -25.69
N THR A 197 1.12 3.69 -24.96
CA THR A 197 0.35 2.92 -23.97
C THR A 197 -1.08 2.63 -24.42
N LYS A 198 -1.25 2.28 -25.71
CA LYS A 198 -2.58 1.95 -26.27
C LYS A 198 -3.20 0.76 -25.53
N PRO A 199 -4.54 0.69 -25.39
CA PRO A 199 -5.18 -0.44 -24.74
C PRO A 199 -4.84 -1.75 -25.45
N GLN A 200 -4.57 -2.80 -24.68
CA GLN A 200 -4.32 -4.15 -25.21
C GLN A 200 -5.61 -4.75 -25.81
N PRO A 201 -5.52 -5.72 -26.73
CA PRO A 201 -6.69 -6.43 -27.24
C PRO A 201 -7.54 -7.00 -26.09
N ASN A 202 -8.87 -6.84 -26.19
CA ASN A 202 -9.85 -7.27 -25.18
C ASN A 202 -9.76 -6.59 -23.79
N VAL A 203 -8.92 -5.57 -23.63
CA VAL A 203 -8.82 -4.76 -22.40
C VAL A 203 -9.48 -3.40 -22.62
N ILE A 204 -10.27 -2.95 -21.64
CA ILE A 204 -10.87 -1.60 -21.65
C ILE A 204 -10.02 -0.67 -20.80
N ARG A 205 -9.55 0.44 -21.38
CA ARG A 205 -8.87 1.50 -20.63
C ARG A 205 -9.87 2.27 -19.77
N ALA A 206 -9.76 2.06 -18.47
CA ALA A 206 -10.47 2.85 -17.48
C ALA A 206 -9.64 4.08 -17.08
N LYS A 207 -10.31 5.08 -16.50
CA LYS A 207 -9.69 6.28 -15.96
C LYS A 207 -10.02 6.40 -14.49
N MET A 208 -9.05 6.83 -13.68
CA MET A 208 -9.26 7.15 -12.28
C MET A 208 -8.65 8.51 -11.95
N SER A 209 -9.22 9.16 -10.96
CA SER A 209 -8.55 10.23 -10.23
C SER A 209 -8.75 9.98 -8.76
N TYR A 210 -7.68 9.99 -8.00
CA TYR A 210 -7.65 9.66 -6.59
C TYR A 210 -6.67 10.60 -5.89
N CYS A 211 -7.09 11.11 -4.76
CA CYS A 211 -6.28 11.96 -3.91
C CYS A 211 -6.57 11.62 -2.46
N SER A 212 -5.52 11.43 -1.66
CA SER A 212 -5.63 11.31 -0.20
C SER A 212 -4.57 12.12 0.50
N PHE A 213 -4.95 12.71 1.63
CA PHE A 213 -4.10 13.42 2.57
C PHE A 213 -4.17 12.76 3.94
N PHE A 214 -3.05 12.81 4.66
CA PHE A 214 -2.85 12.14 5.94
C PHE A 214 -2.14 13.09 6.90
N ARG A 215 -2.78 13.46 8.01
CA ARG A 215 -2.19 14.38 9.00
C ARG A 215 -2.13 13.73 10.37
N GLN A 216 -0.97 13.78 11.02
CA GLN A 216 -0.84 13.31 12.40
C GLN A 216 -1.57 14.28 13.33
N ILE A 217 -2.64 13.84 13.98
CA ILE A 217 -3.41 14.71 14.92
C ILE A 217 -3.12 14.37 16.39
N HIS A 218 -2.66 13.15 16.67
CA HIS A 218 -2.14 12.72 17.97
C HIS A 218 -1.03 11.68 17.75
N THR A 219 -0.25 11.33 18.77
CA THR A 219 0.91 10.42 18.68
C THR A 219 0.67 9.15 17.86
N ASN A 220 -0.52 8.55 17.94
CA ASN A 220 -0.88 7.32 17.23
C ASN A 220 -2.20 7.45 16.45
N VAL A 221 -2.62 8.66 16.07
CA VAL A 221 -3.85 8.87 15.31
C VAL A 221 -3.57 9.78 14.13
N ILE A 222 -3.94 9.30 12.94
CA ILE A 222 -3.80 10.00 11.67
C ILE A 222 -5.19 10.34 11.15
N ASP A 223 -5.44 11.62 10.94
CA ASP A 223 -6.61 12.11 10.21
C ASP A 223 -6.42 11.84 8.73
N MET A 224 -7.46 11.32 8.08
CA MET A 224 -7.43 11.00 6.67
C MET A 224 -8.59 11.65 5.93
N PHE A 225 -8.24 12.38 4.88
CA PHE A 225 -9.19 12.96 3.94
C PHE A 225 -8.83 12.48 2.55
N GLY A 226 -9.80 12.12 1.72
CA GLY A 226 -9.50 11.76 0.35
C GLY A 226 -10.71 11.67 -0.53
N THR A 227 -10.50 11.80 -1.83
CA THR A 227 -11.55 11.73 -2.83
C THR A 227 -11.12 10.82 -3.96
N SER A 228 -12.08 10.13 -4.57
CA SER A 228 -11.82 9.28 -5.72
C SER A 228 -12.96 9.38 -6.73
N THR A 229 -12.60 9.29 -8.01
CA THR A 229 -13.49 9.11 -9.15
C THR A 229 -12.96 7.98 -10.02
N MET A 230 -13.86 7.23 -10.65
CA MET A 230 -13.47 6.14 -11.56
C MET A 230 -14.43 6.06 -12.73
N VAL A 231 -13.88 6.20 -13.94
CA VAL A 231 -14.52 5.99 -15.24
C VAL A 231 -14.14 4.59 -15.71
N PRO A 232 -15.02 3.59 -15.60
CA PRO A 232 -14.65 2.21 -15.91
C PRO A 232 -14.54 1.93 -17.42
N GLY A 233 -15.12 2.78 -18.26
CA GLY A 233 -15.21 2.58 -19.71
C GLY A 233 -16.14 1.42 -20.11
N GLY A 234 -16.72 1.52 -21.31
CA GLY A 234 -17.73 0.59 -21.80
C GLY A 234 -19.02 0.62 -20.97
N ASP A 235 -19.84 -0.42 -21.11
CA ASP A 235 -21.13 -0.54 -20.42
C ASP A 235 -20.95 -1.17 -19.02
N ILE A 236 -20.61 -0.34 -18.03
CA ILE A 236 -20.58 -0.72 -16.61
C ILE A 236 -21.57 0.13 -15.84
N ARG A 237 -22.41 -0.55 -15.03
CA ARG A 237 -23.33 0.10 -14.11
C ARG A 237 -22.58 0.97 -13.09
N ARG A 238 -23.10 2.17 -12.87
CA ARG A 238 -22.51 3.21 -12.00
C ARG A 238 -22.17 2.72 -10.58
N PHE A 239 -23.01 1.86 -9.99
CA PHE A 239 -22.78 1.37 -8.63
C PHE A 239 -21.46 0.58 -8.50
N ILE A 240 -21.02 -0.07 -9.58
CA ILE A 240 -19.73 -0.79 -9.61
C ILE A 240 -18.59 0.22 -9.51
N SER A 241 -18.65 1.32 -10.26
CA SER A 241 -17.64 2.40 -10.19
C SER A 241 -17.54 3.01 -8.80
N ILE A 242 -18.69 3.27 -8.16
CA ILE A 242 -18.73 3.79 -6.77
C ILE A 242 -18.08 2.79 -5.82
N ARG A 243 -18.37 1.49 -5.96
CA ARG A 243 -17.81 0.44 -5.11
C ARG A 243 -16.30 0.32 -5.28
N VAL A 244 -15.79 0.30 -6.51
CA VAL A 244 -14.34 0.22 -6.76
C VAL A 244 -13.62 1.48 -6.24
N ALA A 245 -14.16 2.67 -6.49
CA ALA A 245 -13.60 3.92 -5.95
C ALA A 245 -13.62 3.95 -4.40
N THR A 246 -14.69 3.42 -3.80
CA THR A 246 -14.82 3.27 -2.34
C THR A 246 -13.78 2.31 -1.78
N ASP A 247 -13.64 1.13 -2.39
CA ASP A 247 -12.69 0.10 -1.93
C ASP A 247 -11.24 0.59 -2.11
N ALA A 248 -10.94 1.36 -3.16
CA ALA A 248 -9.66 2.04 -3.33
C ALA A 248 -9.36 2.99 -2.16
N LEU A 249 -10.31 3.83 -1.74
CA LEU A 249 -10.14 4.72 -0.58
C LEU A 249 -10.01 3.96 0.75
N LEU A 250 -10.82 2.93 0.97
CA LEU A 250 -10.81 2.16 2.22
C LEU A 250 -9.58 1.24 2.36
N SER A 251 -8.96 0.83 1.26
CA SER A 251 -7.71 0.06 1.30
C SER A 251 -6.57 0.82 1.97
N THR A 252 -6.62 2.16 1.97
CA THR A 252 -5.60 3.03 2.60
C THR A 252 -5.47 2.83 4.11
N ALA A 253 -6.48 2.25 4.77
CA ALA A 253 -6.39 1.86 6.18
C ALA A 253 -5.24 0.88 6.46
N ASN A 254 -4.86 0.08 5.45
CA ASN A 254 -3.81 -0.92 5.57
C ASN A 254 -2.39 -0.34 5.36
N LEU A 255 -2.25 0.94 5.01
CA LEU A 255 -0.95 1.55 4.71
C LEU A 255 -0.04 1.60 5.93
N VAL A 256 -0.58 1.90 7.12
CA VAL A 256 0.21 1.87 8.37
C VAL A 256 0.79 0.47 8.58
N PHE A 257 -0.06 -0.56 8.51
CA PHE A 257 0.37 -1.95 8.67
C PHE A 257 1.41 -2.35 7.62
N CYS A 258 1.19 -1.97 6.35
CA CYS A 258 2.16 -2.17 5.29
C CYS A 258 3.53 -1.54 5.64
N GLY A 259 3.55 -0.30 6.14
CA GLY A 259 4.78 0.35 6.60
C GLY A 259 5.46 -0.41 7.73
N GLN A 260 4.70 -0.90 8.72
CA GLN A 260 5.23 -1.74 9.79
C GLN A 260 5.86 -3.03 9.28
N MET A 261 5.22 -3.69 8.31
CA MET A 261 5.77 -4.91 7.71
C MET A 261 7.03 -4.62 6.89
N LYS A 262 7.05 -3.51 6.15
CA LYS A 262 8.24 -3.06 5.42
C LYS A 262 9.41 -2.80 6.36
N LYS A 263 9.18 -2.13 7.49
CA LYS A 263 10.21 -1.93 8.52
C LYS A 263 10.69 -3.25 9.10
N LEU A 264 9.78 -4.20 9.34
CA LEU A 264 10.15 -5.50 9.87
C LEU A 264 11.08 -6.26 8.92
N SER A 265 10.81 -6.23 7.61
CA SER A 265 11.73 -6.78 6.61
C SER A 265 13.08 -6.07 6.61
N TRP A 266 13.09 -4.74 6.71
CA TRP A 266 14.32 -3.94 6.82
C TRP A 266 15.16 -4.30 8.05
N MET A 267 14.53 -4.45 9.22
CA MET A 267 15.21 -4.88 10.45
C MET A 267 15.75 -6.32 10.34
N LEU A 268 14.96 -7.25 9.77
CA LEU A 268 15.40 -8.62 9.53
C LEU A 268 16.63 -8.67 8.64
N GLN A 269 16.66 -7.85 7.59
CA GLN A 269 17.78 -7.82 6.66
C GLN A 269 19.04 -7.23 7.29
N GLN A 270 18.92 -6.18 8.11
CA GLN A 270 20.06 -5.64 8.86
C GLN A 270 20.65 -6.66 9.85
N GLN A 271 19.80 -7.34 10.61
CA GLN A 271 20.26 -8.34 11.59
C GLN A 271 21.02 -9.49 10.92
N ARG A 272 20.62 -9.89 9.71
CA ARG A 272 21.36 -10.87 8.90
C ARG A 272 22.72 -10.35 8.46
N SER A 273 22.82 -9.09 8.02
CA SER A 273 24.08 -8.48 7.59
C SER A 273 25.11 -8.37 8.72
N VAL A 274 24.67 -8.18 9.97
CA VAL A 274 25.55 -8.08 11.14
C VAL A 274 26.01 -9.47 11.63
N GLY A 275 25.40 -10.57 11.16
CA GLY A 275 25.87 -11.93 11.45
C GLY A 275 25.79 -12.32 12.93
N LEU A 276 24.83 -11.78 13.69
CA LEU A 276 24.68 -12.02 15.12
C LEU A 276 24.27 -13.48 15.41
N GLN A 277 25.24 -14.38 15.47
CA GLN A 277 25.09 -15.69 16.10
C GLN A 277 25.20 -15.49 17.61
N ARG A 278 24.09 -15.13 18.24
CA ARG A 278 24.01 -15.13 19.72
C ARG A 278 23.98 -16.59 20.18
N GLU A 279 24.76 -16.93 21.22
CA GLU A 279 24.70 -18.26 21.82
C GLU A 279 23.25 -18.66 22.10
N ARG A 280 22.87 -19.90 21.74
CA ARG A 280 21.52 -20.43 21.92
C ARG A 280 21.24 -20.58 23.41
N ASN A 281 20.81 -19.50 24.05
CA ASN A 281 20.30 -19.54 25.41
C ASN A 281 19.11 -20.52 25.44
N LYS A 282 19.17 -21.48 26.36
CA LYS A 282 18.15 -22.51 26.54
C LYS A 282 16.88 -21.96 27.18
N ASN A 283 16.85 -20.70 27.61
CA ASN A 283 15.69 -20.07 28.22
C ASN A 283 14.97 -19.12 27.25
N CYS A 284 13.65 -19.03 27.41
CA CYS A 284 12.84 -18.12 26.61
C CYS A 284 13.19 -16.66 26.92
N VAL A 285 13.46 -15.84 25.89
CA VAL A 285 13.83 -14.42 26.07
C VAL A 285 12.73 -13.54 26.67
N MET A 286 11.48 -14.02 26.72
CA MET A 286 10.35 -13.26 27.26
C MET A 286 10.03 -13.63 28.72
N CYS A 287 9.99 -14.93 29.03
CA CYS A 287 9.55 -15.42 30.35
C CYS A 287 10.63 -16.16 31.13
N ASN A 288 11.84 -16.27 30.59
CA ASN A 288 12.99 -16.99 31.15
C ASN A 288 12.76 -18.48 31.49
N LYS A 289 11.62 -19.06 31.09
CA LYS A 289 11.35 -20.50 31.26
C LYS A 289 12.27 -21.31 30.35
N SER A 290 12.76 -22.44 30.86
CA SER A 290 13.56 -23.39 30.08
C SER A 290 12.80 -23.86 28.85
N THR A 291 13.48 -23.83 27.71
CA THR A 291 13.01 -24.34 26.41
C THR A 291 13.66 -25.68 26.05
N ALA A 292 14.42 -26.27 26.99
CA ALA A 292 15.21 -27.49 26.80
C ALA A 292 14.58 -28.77 27.38
N SER A 293 13.51 -28.70 28.18
CA SER A 293 13.05 -29.85 28.97
C SER A 293 11.57 -30.21 28.75
N GLY A 294 11.32 -31.41 28.23
CA GLY A 294 10.03 -32.12 28.27
C GLY A 294 9.74 -32.99 27.03
N ILE A 295 9.09 -34.15 27.21
CA ILE A 295 8.64 -35.06 26.13
C ILE A 295 7.53 -34.40 25.25
N ARG A 296 6.85 -33.36 25.77
CA ARG A 296 6.01 -32.40 25.01
C ARG A 296 6.74 -31.10 24.61
N GLY A 297 8.01 -30.95 24.97
CA GLY A 297 8.80 -29.70 24.95
C GLY A 297 9.53 -29.38 23.65
N THR A 298 9.46 -30.25 22.65
CA THR A 298 9.93 -29.99 21.28
C THR A 298 8.85 -29.37 20.39
N PHE A 299 7.56 -29.58 20.71
CA PHE A 299 6.46 -29.02 19.93
C PHE A 299 6.25 -27.54 20.27
N GLY A 300 6.50 -26.68 19.28
CA GLY A 300 6.09 -25.27 19.33
C GLY A 300 7.14 -24.28 19.81
N LYS A 301 8.34 -24.70 20.22
CA LYS A 301 9.48 -23.79 20.43
C LYS A 301 9.94 -23.18 19.10
N SER A 302 10.43 -21.95 19.14
CA SER A 302 10.97 -21.29 17.95
C SER A 302 12.07 -20.31 18.33
N THR A 303 12.65 -19.66 17.32
CA THR A 303 13.68 -18.65 17.49
C THR A 303 13.15 -17.34 16.93
N CYS A 304 13.17 -16.27 17.73
CA CYS A 304 12.85 -14.94 17.23
C CYS A 304 13.86 -14.57 16.13
N LYS A 305 13.42 -14.30 14.90
CA LYS A 305 14.33 -14.01 13.78
C LYS A 305 14.94 -12.61 13.81
N LEU A 306 14.58 -11.75 14.78
CA LEU A 306 15.22 -10.45 14.98
C LEU A 306 16.35 -10.50 16.02
N CYS A 307 16.10 -11.02 17.23
CA CYS A 307 17.11 -11.08 18.29
C CYS A 307 17.83 -12.44 18.39
N TYR A 308 17.45 -13.42 17.56
CA TYR A 308 17.93 -14.81 17.57
C TYR A 308 17.73 -15.56 18.90
N GLY A 309 16.92 -15.02 19.80
CA GLY A 309 16.60 -15.62 21.09
C GLY A 309 15.56 -16.74 21.01
N SER A 310 15.66 -17.71 21.91
CA SER A 310 14.65 -18.77 22.06
C SER A 310 13.31 -18.20 22.53
N VAL A 311 12.21 -18.63 21.91
CA VAL A 311 10.84 -18.26 22.30
C VAL A 311 10.00 -19.52 22.51
N CYS A 312 9.38 -19.61 23.69
CA CYS A 312 8.43 -20.70 23.99
C CYS A 312 7.12 -20.50 23.22
N TYR A 313 6.28 -21.53 23.15
CA TYR A 313 5.01 -21.51 22.41
C TYR A 313 4.11 -20.32 22.80
N SER A 314 3.94 -20.06 24.10
CA SER A 314 3.08 -18.97 24.62
C SER A 314 3.65 -17.56 24.39
N CYS A 315 4.96 -17.43 24.14
CA CYS A 315 5.61 -16.14 23.92
C CYS A 315 5.98 -15.89 22.45
N LYS A 316 5.69 -16.86 21.57
CA LYS A 316 5.96 -16.80 20.14
C LYS A 316 4.83 -16.05 19.43
N ILE A 317 5.20 -15.01 18.68
CA ILE A 317 4.31 -14.30 17.78
C ILE A 317 4.70 -14.65 16.35
N ASN A 318 3.76 -15.15 15.56
CA ASN A 318 4.01 -15.47 14.15
C ASN A 318 3.41 -14.41 13.26
N TRP A 319 4.23 -13.74 12.45
CA TRP A 319 3.76 -12.82 11.40
C TRP A 319 4.15 -13.32 10.01
N ARG A 320 3.32 -13.01 9.02
CA ARG A 320 3.61 -13.29 7.61
C ARG A 320 4.34 -12.10 7.01
N VAL A 321 5.60 -12.29 6.66
CA VAL A 321 6.45 -11.26 6.07
C VAL A 321 6.69 -11.60 4.60
N SER A 322 6.49 -10.61 3.73
CA SER A 322 6.61 -10.73 2.28
C SER A 322 8.06 -10.46 1.85
N PHE A 323 8.55 -11.27 0.93
CA PHE A 323 9.87 -11.16 0.30
C PHE A 323 9.76 -11.38 -1.20
N ILE A 324 10.74 -10.88 -1.94
CA ILE A 324 10.95 -11.18 -3.37
C ILE A 324 12.09 -12.18 -3.47
N GLU A 325 11.82 -13.38 -3.99
CA GLU A 325 12.85 -14.39 -4.19
C GLU A 325 13.80 -14.06 -5.35
N LEU A 326 14.90 -14.80 -5.48
CA LEU A 326 15.87 -14.59 -6.56
C LEU A 326 15.25 -14.73 -7.97
N GLY A 327 14.21 -15.56 -8.10
CA GLY A 327 13.42 -15.70 -9.33
C GLY A 327 12.42 -14.56 -9.58
N GLY A 328 12.33 -13.56 -8.69
CA GLY A 328 11.39 -12.44 -8.79
C GLY A 328 10.01 -12.71 -8.18
N GLU A 329 9.76 -13.93 -7.71
CA GLU A 329 8.49 -14.32 -7.11
C GLU A 329 8.26 -13.71 -5.74
N LEU A 330 7.02 -13.29 -5.51
CA LEU A 330 6.56 -12.78 -4.21
C LEU A 330 6.18 -13.96 -3.30
N VAL A 331 6.88 -14.09 -2.17
CA VAL A 331 6.59 -15.13 -1.17
C VAL A 331 6.26 -14.51 0.18
N GLN A 332 5.32 -15.13 0.90
CA GLN A 332 5.03 -14.80 2.29
C GLN A 332 5.52 -15.89 3.22
N ARG A 333 6.46 -15.55 4.10
CA ARG A 333 7.03 -16.49 5.08
C ARG A 333 6.45 -16.22 6.46
N LYS A 334 5.99 -17.28 7.13
CA LYS A 334 5.58 -17.22 8.53
C LYS A 334 6.84 -17.17 9.41
N ILE A 335 7.08 -16.04 10.04
CA ILE A 335 8.28 -15.79 10.84
C ILE A 335 7.91 -15.61 12.31
N ALA A 336 8.66 -16.27 13.19
CA ALA A 336 8.51 -16.15 14.64
C ALA A 336 9.29 -14.96 15.20
N PHE A 337 8.64 -14.22 16.10
CA PHE A 337 9.20 -13.10 16.84
C PHE A 337 8.84 -13.18 18.33
N CYS A 338 9.62 -12.51 19.17
CA CYS A 338 9.25 -12.22 20.55
C CYS A 338 8.51 -10.87 20.62
N MET A 339 7.70 -10.66 21.67
CA MET A 339 6.92 -9.42 21.82
C MET A 339 7.83 -8.19 21.86
N THR A 340 8.97 -8.24 22.55
CA THR A 340 9.91 -7.12 22.63
C THR A 340 10.36 -6.67 21.25
N CYS A 341 10.76 -7.60 20.38
CA CYS A 341 11.19 -7.26 19.02
C CYS A 341 10.04 -6.71 18.15
N ILE A 342 8.82 -7.22 18.31
CA ILE A 342 7.64 -6.68 17.62
C ILE A 342 7.35 -5.24 18.09
N SER A 343 7.37 -5.00 19.40
CA SER A 343 7.19 -3.66 19.97
C SER A 343 8.30 -2.70 19.55
N SER A 344 9.56 -3.15 19.51
CA SER A 344 10.66 -2.34 19.00
C SER A 344 10.50 -2.01 17.53
N ALA A 345 10.02 -2.96 16.72
CA ALA A 345 9.73 -2.72 15.30
C ALA A 345 8.59 -1.72 15.11
N SER A 346 7.55 -1.77 15.95
CA SER A 346 6.43 -0.83 15.84
C SER A 346 6.83 0.62 16.13
N ILE A 347 7.70 0.84 17.12
CA ILE A 347 8.20 2.17 17.50
C ILE A 347 9.40 2.65 16.66
N CYS A 348 10.10 1.76 15.96
CA CYS A 348 11.24 2.13 15.09
C CYS A 348 10.82 3.20 14.09
N ASP A 349 11.64 4.23 13.89
CA ASP A 349 11.37 5.28 12.90
C ASP A 349 11.33 4.71 11.48
N ALA A 350 10.19 4.91 10.80
CA ALA A 350 10.02 4.47 9.41
C ALA A 350 10.84 5.29 8.43
N LYS A 351 11.12 6.56 8.75
CA LYS A 351 11.87 7.45 7.88
C LYS A 351 13.28 6.92 7.66
N THR A 352 13.93 6.38 8.69
CA THR A 352 15.24 5.73 8.57
C THR A 352 15.23 4.57 7.58
N ALA A 353 14.29 3.62 7.71
CA ALA A 353 14.15 2.53 6.75
C ALA A 353 13.82 3.01 5.32
N ALA A 354 13.02 4.06 5.21
CA ALA A 354 12.66 4.67 3.93
C ALA A 354 13.88 5.32 3.24
N ARG A 355 14.77 5.97 3.99
CA ARG A 355 16.03 6.54 3.48
C ARG A 355 16.97 5.48 2.93
N ASP A 356 17.12 4.37 3.65
CA ASP A 356 17.95 3.27 3.17
C ASP A 356 17.36 2.68 1.88
N GLN A 357 16.03 2.50 1.83
CA GLN A 357 15.35 2.03 0.62
C GLN A 357 15.57 3.00 -0.56
N ALA A 358 15.48 4.31 -0.32
CA ALA A 358 15.75 5.35 -1.33
C ALA A 358 17.23 5.35 -1.78
N ALA A 359 18.16 4.99 -0.89
CA ALA A 359 19.57 4.81 -1.20
C ALA A 359 19.90 3.49 -1.95
N GLY A 360 18.87 2.72 -2.33
CA GLY A 360 19.03 1.47 -3.06
C GLY A 360 19.17 0.22 -2.19
N TYR A 361 19.02 0.33 -0.87
CA TYR A 361 18.93 -0.85 -0.01
C TYR A 361 17.69 -1.66 -0.37
N ARG A 362 17.85 -2.98 -0.55
CA ARG A 362 16.79 -3.90 -1.00
C ARG A 362 16.35 -4.82 0.15
N PRO A 363 15.61 -4.32 1.17
CA PRO A 363 15.29 -5.08 2.38
C PRO A 363 14.37 -6.28 2.14
N TYR A 364 13.74 -6.36 0.97
CA TYR A 364 12.76 -7.39 0.63
C TYR A 364 13.34 -8.51 -0.22
N LYS A 365 14.55 -8.36 -0.77
CA LYS A 365 15.15 -9.41 -1.61
C LYS A 365 15.64 -10.55 -0.73
N ALA A 366 15.14 -11.75 -0.99
CA ALA A 366 15.69 -12.95 -0.39
C ALA A 366 17.08 -13.19 -1.01
N PHE A 367 18.10 -13.27 -0.16
CA PHE A 367 19.40 -13.76 -0.57
C PHE A 367 19.37 -15.30 -0.65
N SER A 368 20.19 -15.87 -1.53
CA SER A 368 20.49 -17.30 -1.58
C SER A 368 21.19 -17.70 -0.29
N THR A 369 20.41 -18.01 0.75
CA THR A 369 20.89 -18.77 1.89
C THR A 369 20.29 -20.16 1.78
N GLY A 370 21.16 -21.16 1.56
CA GLY A 370 20.79 -22.56 1.52
C GLY A 370 19.87 -22.93 2.68
N SER A 371 18.83 -23.69 2.34
CA SER A 371 18.11 -24.64 3.19
C SER A 371 18.48 -24.59 4.69
N GLN A 372 17.82 -23.71 5.44
CA GLN A 372 17.48 -24.05 6.83
C GLN A 372 16.01 -24.44 6.83
N SER A 373 15.83 -25.76 6.77
CA SER A 373 14.58 -26.49 6.89
C SER A 373 13.85 -26.09 8.17
N ASP A 374 12.74 -25.39 8.02
CA ASP A 374 11.64 -25.45 8.96
C ASP A 374 10.49 -26.13 8.21
N THR A 375 10.31 -27.41 8.52
CA THR A 375 9.23 -28.36 8.14
C THR A 375 8.14 -27.79 7.23
N ALA A 376 8.10 -28.28 6.00
CA ALA A 376 6.89 -28.27 5.18
C ALA A 376 5.86 -29.20 5.82
N ASP A 377 4.71 -28.66 6.23
CA ASP A 377 3.53 -29.49 6.49
C ASP A 377 3.06 -30.01 5.13
N VAL A 378 3.19 -31.32 4.95
CA VAL A 378 2.57 -32.07 3.86
C VAL A 378 1.08 -32.10 4.16
N SER A 379 0.31 -31.31 3.42
CA SER A 379 -1.14 -31.47 3.34
C SER A 379 -1.43 -32.71 2.49
N GLU A 380 -1.62 -33.84 3.14
CA GLU A 380 -2.41 -34.94 2.59
C GLU A 380 -3.88 -34.53 2.62
N CYS A 381 -4.50 -34.43 1.44
CA CYS A 381 -5.94 -34.59 1.30
C CYS A 381 -6.20 -35.97 0.67
N PRO A 382 -7.31 -36.65 1.00
CA PRO A 382 -7.85 -37.70 0.15
C PRO A 382 -8.24 -37.18 -1.23
#